data_AF-A0A7C1PW47-F1
#
_entry.id   AF-A0A7C1PW47-F1
#
_cell.length_a   1.000
_cell.length_b   1.000
_cell.length_c   1.000
_cell.angle_alpha   90.00
_cell.angle_beta   90.00
_cell.angle_gamma   90.00
#
_symmetry.space_group_name_H-M   'P 1'
#
loop_
_entity.id
_entity.type
_entity.pdbx_description
1 polymer ?
#
loop_
_entity_poly.entity_id
_entity_poly.type
_entity_poly.pdbx_seq_one_letter_code
_entity_poly.pdbx_strand_id
1 'polypeptide(L)'
;MYIPLHTRGAIDRYVLQGIPTGDFMYNVLSNDLSGAVAHADEQNSIYLVNIVKFIYNYVPQCCHGSRETIAKWLKAHKEKAPRVEQAKTFYNTRLEQVGPQPDD
;
A
#
# COMPACT_ATOMS: atom_id res chain seq x y z
N MET A 1 7.31 -2.40 13.70
CA MET A 1 6.16 -3.05 13.04
C MET A 1 6.71 -3.83 11.87
N TYR A 2 6.55 -5.15 11.86
CA TYR A 2 7.08 -5.98 10.77
C TYR A 2 6.11 -6.05 9.60
N ILE A 3 6.63 -5.96 8.37
CA ILE A 3 5.90 -6.16 7.11
C ILE A 3 6.78 -7.01 6.18
N PRO A 4 6.24 -8.09 5.61
CA PRO A 4 6.99 -8.92 4.66
C PRO A 4 7.61 -8.09 3.53
N LEU A 5 8.88 -8.36 3.22
CA LEU A 5 9.65 -7.54 2.26
C LEU A 5 9.00 -7.47 0.87
N HIS A 6 8.43 -8.57 0.39
CA HIS A 6 7.72 -8.60 -0.89
C HIS A 6 6.47 -7.71 -0.87
N THR A 7 5.75 -7.71 0.25
CA THR A 7 4.57 -6.87 0.47
C THR A 7 4.93 -5.40 0.60
N ARG A 8 6.00 -5.09 1.34
CA ARG A 8 6.56 -3.73 1.42
C ARG A 8 6.90 -3.21 0.03
N GLY A 9 7.61 -4.01 -0.77
CA GLY A 9 7.98 -3.65 -2.14
C GLY A 9 6.77 -3.52 -3.08
N ALA A 10 5.71 -4.31 -2.89
CA ALA A 10 4.47 -4.16 -3.65
C ALA A 10 3.77 -2.82 -3.34
N ILE A 11 3.72 -2.42 -2.07
CA ILE A 11 3.19 -1.11 -1.66
C ILE A 11 4.03 0.02 -2.26
N ASP A 12 5.36 -0.07 -2.20
CA ASP A 12 6.25 0.95 -2.74
C ASP A 12 6.07 1.13 -4.25
N ARG A 13 6.03 0.04 -5.02
CA ARG A 13 5.77 0.11 -6.47
C ARG A 13 4.39 0.69 -6.79
N TYR A 14 3.38 0.36 -5.99
CA TYR A 14 2.05 0.91 -6.17
C TYR A 14 1.99 2.43 -5.92
N VAL A 15 2.56 2.91 -4.81
CA VAL A 15 2.52 4.33 -4.42
C VAL A 15 3.50 5.17 -5.24
N LEU A 16 4.73 4.68 -5.46
CA LEU A 16 5.77 5.47 -6.10
C LEU A 16 5.74 5.37 -7.63
N GLN A 17 5.30 4.23 -8.17
CA GLN A 17 5.39 3.96 -9.61
C GLN A 17 4.02 3.80 -10.27
N GLY A 18 2.94 3.68 -9.49
CA GLY A 18 1.59 3.46 -10.04
C GLY A 18 1.43 2.09 -10.69
N ILE A 19 2.24 1.10 -10.27
CA ILE A 19 2.16 -0.26 -10.77
C ILE A 19 0.99 -0.96 -10.10
N PRO A 20 0.06 -1.58 -10.85
CA PRO A 20 -1.03 -2.37 -10.28
C PRO A 20 -0.52 -3.50 -9.38
N THR A 21 -1.28 -3.79 -8.32
CA THR A 21 -0.96 -4.85 -7.35
C THR A 21 -1.70 -6.15 -7.69
N GLY A 22 -1.26 -7.26 -7.07
CA GLY A 22 -2.02 -8.52 -7.09
C GLY A 22 -3.20 -8.51 -6.12
N ASP A 23 -4.02 -9.56 -6.16
CA ASP A 23 -5.33 -9.62 -5.50
C ASP A 23 -5.29 -9.36 -3.99
N PHE A 24 -4.31 -9.94 -3.27
CA PHE A 24 -4.13 -9.69 -1.84
C PHE A 24 -4.04 -8.19 -1.54
N MET A 25 -3.06 -7.52 -2.14
CA MET A 25 -2.81 -6.10 -1.90
C MET A 25 -3.92 -5.22 -2.45
N TYR A 26 -4.52 -5.59 -3.58
CA TYR A 26 -5.69 -4.90 -4.13
C TYR A 26 -6.84 -4.88 -3.12
N ASN A 27 -7.15 -6.04 -2.53
CA ASN A 27 -8.21 -6.18 -1.53
C ASN A 27 -7.89 -5.40 -0.24
N VAL A 28 -6.65 -5.46 0.25
CA VAL A 28 -6.23 -4.66 1.42
C VAL A 28 -6.40 -3.16 1.13
N LEU A 29 -5.90 -2.67 -0.01
CA LEU A 29 -5.99 -1.26 -0.39
C LEU A 29 -7.44 -0.80 -0.61
N SER A 30 -8.35 -1.71 -0.98
CA SER A 30 -9.77 -1.40 -1.17
C SER A 30 -10.64 -1.61 0.07
N ASN A 31 -10.04 -1.87 1.24
CA ASN A 31 -10.75 -2.21 2.49
C ASN A 31 -11.62 -3.48 2.41
N ASP A 32 -11.27 -4.42 1.54
CA ASP A 32 -11.91 -5.75 1.46
C ASP A 32 -11.08 -6.76 2.25
N LEU A 33 -11.21 -6.74 3.59
CA LEU A 33 -10.42 -7.62 4.45
C LEU A 33 -10.79 -9.10 4.26
N SER A 34 -12.04 -9.40 3.92
CA SER A 34 -12.47 -10.77 3.60
C SER A 34 -11.75 -11.28 2.34
N GLY A 35 -11.72 -10.48 1.28
CA GLY A 35 -10.96 -10.77 0.07
C GLY A 35 -9.46 -10.84 0.32
N ALA A 36 -8.92 -10.00 1.20
CA ALA A 36 -7.50 -10.04 1.56
C ALA A 36 -7.13 -11.36 2.25
N VAL A 37 -7.91 -11.80 3.24
CA VAL A 37 -7.68 -13.08 3.93
C VAL A 37 -7.74 -14.27 2.96
N ALA A 38 -8.68 -14.25 2.01
CA ALA A 38 -8.82 -15.33 1.03
C ALA A 38 -7.61 -15.46 0.06
N HIS A 39 -6.83 -14.39 -0.13
CA HIS A 39 -5.71 -14.35 -1.08
C HIS A 39 -4.35 -14.20 -0.39
N ALA A 40 -4.30 -14.18 0.94
CA ALA A 40 -3.07 -13.97 1.68
C ALA A 40 -2.17 -15.22 1.61
N ASP A 41 -0.88 -15.01 1.35
CA ASP A 41 0.14 -16.02 1.63
C ASP A 41 0.35 -16.18 3.14
N GLU A 42 1.17 -17.15 3.54
CA GLU A 42 1.44 -17.48 4.95
C GLU A 42 1.93 -16.25 5.75
N GLN A 43 2.93 -15.54 5.24
CA GLN A 43 3.50 -14.37 5.92
C GLN A 43 2.49 -13.22 5.98
N ASN A 44 1.80 -12.94 4.88
CA ASN A 44 0.79 -11.89 4.81
C ASN A 44 -0.41 -12.16 5.72
N SER A 45 -0.76 -13.44 5.93
CA SER A 45 -1.80 -13.83 6.88
C SER A 45 -1.38 -13.52 8.32
N ILE A 46 -0.14 -13.86 8.69
CA ILE A 46 0.43 -13.60 10.02
C ILE A 46 0.48 -12.09 10.31
N TYR A 47 0.90 -11.30 9.32
CA TYR A 47 1.17 -9.87 9.50
C TYR A 47 0.08 -8.95 8.93
N LEU A 48 -1.11 -9.46 8.61
CA LEU A 48 -2.19 -8.69 7.99
C LEU A 48 -2.52 -7.40 8.76
N VAL A 49 -2.61 -7.49 10.09
CA VAL A 49 -2.90 -6.33 10.95
C VAL A 49 -1.80 -5.27 10.85
N ASN A 50 -0.53 -5.67 10.76
CA ASN A 50 0.57 -4.73 10.58
C ASN A 50 0.52 -4.07 9.21
N ILE A 51 0.21 -4.83 8.16
CA ILE A 51 0.06 -4.34 6.79
C ILE A 51 -1.05 -3.28 6.72
N VAL A 52 -2.22 -3.57 7.30
CA VAL A 52 -3.36 -2.63 7.35
C VAL A 52 -2.99 -1.38 8.14
N LYS A 53 -2.37 -1.51 9.32
CA LYS A 53 -1.90 -0.37 10.11
C LYS A 53 -0.87 0.46 9.35
N PHE A 54 0.00 -0.17 8.57
CA PHE A 54 0.97 0.53 7.77
C PHE A 54 0.31 1.35 6.65
N ILE A 55 -0.65 0.77 5.93
CA ILE A 55 -1.39 1.48 4.90
C ILE A 55 -2.13 2.68 5.51
N TYR A 56 -2.82 2.47 6.62
CA TYR A 56 -3.57 3.54 7.29
C TYR A 56 -2.67 4.70 7.76
N ASN A 57 -1.51 4.39 8.34
CA ASN A 57 -0.63 5.40 8.95
C ASN A 57 0.38 6.03 7.99
N TYR A 58 0.79 5.36 6.92
CA TYR A 58 1.90 5.82 6.08
C TYR A 58 1.47 6.09 4.64
N VAL A 59 0.53 5.33 4.09
CA VAL A 59 0.11 5.48 2.69
C VAL A 59 -0.88 6.65 2.54
N PRO A 60 -0.70 7.56 1.55
CA PRO A 60 -1.61 8.67 1.32
C PRO A 60 -3.05 8.22 1.12
N GLN A 61 -4.02 8.96 1.69
CA GLN A 61 -5.45 8.62 1.61
C GLN A 61 -5.97 8.52 0.16
N CYS A 62 -5.38 9.25 -0.78
CA CYS A 62 -5.78 9.18 -2.19
C CYS A 62 -5.35 7.88 -2.91
N CYS A 63 -4.65 6.97 -2.22
CA CYS A 63 -4.15 5.71 -2.74
C CYS A 63 -4.95 4.49 -2.25
N HIS A 64 -5.86 4.63 -1.27
CA HIS A 64 -6.58 3.50 -0.66
C HIS A 64 -7.97 3.88 -0.15
N GLY A 65 -8.79 2.88 0.17
CA GLY A 65 -10.09 3.04 0.82
C GLY A 65 -11.27 2.48 0.02
N SER A 66 -11.19 2.48 -1.30
CA SER A 66 -12.19 1.85 -2.19
C SER A 66 -11.56 1.49 -3.54
N ARG A 67 -12.23 0.61 -4.30
CA ARG A 67 -11.78 0.21 -5.65
C ARG A 67 -11.72 1.41 -6.60
N GLU A 68 -12.64 2.36 -6.46
CA GLU A 68 -12.66 3.61 -7.23
C GLU A 68 -11.47 4.51 -6.89
N THR A 69 -11.07 4.57 -5.62
CA THR A 69 -9.88 5.34 -5.20
C THR A 69 -8.62 4.75 -5.82
N ILE A 70 -8.48 3.42 -5.83
CA ILE A 70 -7.36 2.74 -6.49
C ILE A 70 -7.35 3.05 -8.00
N ALA A 71 -8.49 2.92 -8.67
CA ALA A 71 -8.60 3.22 -10.10
C ALA A 71 -8.23 4.68 -10.42
N LYS A 72 -8.71 5.63 -9.60
CA LYS A 72 -8.35 7.06 -9.72
C LYS A 72 -6.86 7.28 -9.49
N TRP A 73 -6.24 6.58 -8.54
CA TRP A 73 -4.81 6.68 -8.28
C TRP A 73 -3.97 6.20 -9.47
N LEU A 74 -4.25 4.99 -9.96
CA LEU A 74 -3.57 4.40 -11.13
C LEU A 74 -3.74 5.28 -12.38
N LYS A 75 -4.94 5.83 -12.60
CA LYS A 75 -5.20 6.76 -13.70
C LYS A 75 -4.35 8.04 -13.58
N ALA A 76 -4.28 8.65 -12.40
CA ALA A 76 -3.48 9.84 -12.20
C ALA A 76 -1.97 9.61 -12.38
N HIS A 77 -1.47 8.42 -12.05
CA HIS A 77 -0.10 8.03 -12.37
C HIS A 77 0.16 8.02 -13.88
N LYS A 78 -0.75 7.41 -14.66
CA LYS A 78 -0.66 7.39 -16.12
C LYS A 78 -0.69 8.81 -16.71
N GLU A 79 -1.51 9.67 -16.14
CA GLU A 79 -1.68 11.08 -16.55
C GLU A 79 -0.62 12.02 -15.97
N LYS A 80 0.30 11.53 -15.11
CA LYS A 80 1.31 12.32 -14.39
C LYS A 80 0.70 13.53 -13.67
N ALA A 81 -0.47 13.35 -13.06
CA ALA A 81 -1.20 14.43 -12.41
C ALA A 81 -0.38 15.05 -11.24
N PRO A 82 -0.41 16.38 -11.03
CA PRO A 82 0.40 17.03 -9.98
C PRO A 82 0.21 16.47 -8.57
N ARG A 83 -1.00 15.97 -8.26
CA ARG A 83 -1.30 15.32 -6.96
C ARG A 83 -0.49 14.05 -6.70
N VAL A 84 0.02 13.40 -7.74
CA VAL A 84 0.86 12.20 -7.61
C VAL A 84 2.18 12.56 -6.93
N GLU A 85 2.82 13.64 -7.33
CA GLU A 85 4.07 14.07 -6.72
C GLU A 85 3.87 14.49 -5.26
N GLN A 86 2.78 15.17 -4.94
CA GLN A 86 2.44 15.52 -3.55
C GLN A 86 2.28 14.27 -2.67
N ALA A 87 1.60 13.25 -3.19
CA ALA A 87 1.40 11.99 -2.47
C ALA A 87 2.70 11.17 -2.34
N LYS A 88 3.59 11.17 -3.34
CA LYS A 88 4.93 10.57 -3.23
C LYS A 88 5.78 11.26 -2.17
N THR A 89 5.80 12.59 -2.16
CA THR A 89 6.53 13.37 -1.15
C THR A 89 6.01 13.05 0.24
N PHE A 90 4.68 13.10 0.43
CA PHE A 90 4.06 12.71 1.69
C PHE A 90 4.48 11.31 2.13
N TYR A 91 4.46 10.36 1.21
CA TYR A 91 4.81 8.98 1.49
C TYR A 91 6.27 8.85 1.93
N ASN A 92 7.22 9.40 1.16
CA ASN A 92 8.64 9.34 1.49
C ASN A 92 8.95 10.00 2.84
N THR A 93 8.38 11.18 3.13
CA THR A 93 8.55 11.84 4.43
C THR A 93 8.02 10.98 5.58
N ARG A 94 6.92 10.24 5.37
CA ARG A 94 6.37 9.31 6.35
C ARG A 94 7.28 8.08 6.52
N LEU A 95 7.93 7.60 5.46
CA LEU A 95 8.85 6.47 5.52
C LEU A 95 10.12 6.77 6.31
N GLU A 96 10.61 8.01 6.28
CA GLU A 96 11.75 8.43 7.11
C GLU A 96 11.46 8.31 8.62
N GLN A 97 10.18 8.31 9.02
CA GLN A 97 9.74 8.12 10.40
C GLN A 97 9.56 6.64 10.76
N VAL A 98 9.60 5.74 9.78
CA VAL A 98 9.54 4.31 10.00
C VAL A 98 10.94 3.88 10.45
N GLY A 99 11.08 3.57 11.75
CA GLY A 99 12.29 2.92 12.26
C GLY A 99 12.59 1.62 11.51
N PRO A 100 13.81 1.08 11.63
CA PRO A 100 14.20 -0.13 10.90
C PRO A 100 13.19 -1.26 11.11
N GLN A 101 12.93 -2.02 10.03
CA GLN A 101 12.19 -3.27 10.14
C GLN A 101 12.95 -4.18 11.12
N PRO A 102 12.26 -4.80 12.09
CA PRO A 102 12.90 -5.81 12.91
C PRO A 102 13.29 -7.00 12.02
N ASP A 103 14.38 -7.67 12.38
CA ASP A 103 14.73 -8.96 11.76
C ASP A 103 13.61 -9.98 12.06
N ASP A 104 13.26 -10.77 11.04
CA ASP A 104 12.26 -11.85 11.10
C ASP A 104 12.59 -12.93 12.13
#